data_AF-A0A2D1UWD2-F1
#
_entry.id   AF-A0A2D1UWD2-F1
#
_cell.length_a   1.000
_cell.length_b   1.000
_cell.length_c   1.000
_cell.angle_alpha   90.00
_cell.angle_beta   90.00
_cell.angle_gamma   90.00
#
_symmetry.space_group_name_H-M   'P 1'
#
loop_
_entity.id
_entity.type
_entity.pdbx_description
1 polymer ?
#
loop_
_entity_poly.entity_id
_entity_poly.type
_entity_poly.pdbx_seq_one_letter_code
_entity_poly.pdbx_strand_id
1 'polypeptide(L)'
;KDEMIDVIGVTKGKGYEGVVTRWGVTRLPRKTHRGLRKVACIGAWHPARVSFTVARAGQNGYHHRTEMNKKIYKIGKSDQESHKAMTEFDRTEKDITPMGGFPHYGVVKDDYIMIRGCCMGTKK
;
A
#
# COMPACT_ATOMS: atom_id res chain seq x y z
N LYS A 1 8.34 19.84 10.75
CA LYS A 1 7.66 18.85 11.62
C LYS A 1 6.19 19.29 11.73
N ASP A 2 5.23 18.37 11.79
CA ASP A 2 3.78 18.65 11.85
C ASP A 2 3.08 19.15 10.57
N GLU A 3 3.79 19.21 9.46
CA GLU A 3 3.20 19.49 8.14
C GLU A 3 2.37 18.32 7.63
N MET A 4 1.34 18.64 6.84
CA MET A 4 0.55 17.70 6.07
C MET A 4 1.13 17.63 4.66
N ILE A 5 1.58 16.46 4.24
CA ILE A 5 2.13 16.22 2.91
C ILE A 5 1.30 15.22 2.14
N ASP A 6 1.42 15.27 0.82
CA ASP A 6 0.87 14.26 -0.07
C ASP A 6 1.99 13.32 -0.52
N VAL A 7 1.72 12.02 -0.47
CA VAL A 7 2.66 10.99 -0.92
C VAL A 7 2.22 10.51 -2.29
N ILE A 8 3.08 10.70 -3.29
CA ILE A 8 2.86 10.28 -4.67
C ILE A 8 3.80 9.12 -4.97
N GLY A 9 3.29 8.04 -5.53
CA GLY A 9 4.11 6.88 -5.82
C GLY A 9 3.39 5.77 -6.58
N VAL A 10 4.07 4.63 -6.67
CA VAL A 10 3.56 3.44 -7.36
C VAL A 10 3.31 2.34 -6.34
N THR A 11 2.12 1.76 -6.35
CA THR A 11 1.71 0.69 -5.43
C THR A 11 2.50 -0.60 -5.65
N LYS A 12 2.60 -1.45 -4.61
CA LYS A 12 3.19 -2.79 -4.75
C LYS A 12 2.51 -3.58 -5.87
N GLY A 13 3.31 -4.11 -6.79
CA GLY A 13 2.83 -5.00 -7.85
C GLY A 13 2.24 -6.29 -7.26
N LYS A 14 1.07 -6.70 -7.77
CA LYS A 14 0.43 -7.98 -7.45
C LYS A 14 0.28 -8.89 -8.69
N GLY A 15 0.68 -8.40 -9.86
CA GLY A 15 0.58 -9.11 -11.13
C GLY A 15 -0.86 -9.21 -11.65
N TYR A 16 -1.15 -10.29 -12.35
CA TYR A 16 -2.48 -10.57 -12.88
C TYR A 16 -3.38 -11.17 -11.79
N GLU A 17 -4.43 -10.46 -11.43
CA GLU A 17 -5.34 -10.84 -10.36
C GLU A 17 -6.76 -11.12 -10.88
N GLY A 18 -7.45 -12.00 -10.16
CA GLY A 18 -8.85 -12.33 -10.42
C GLY A 18 -9.79 -11.17 -10.13
N VAL A 19 -11.04 -11.28 -10.59
CA VAL A 19 -12.03 -10.21 -10.40
C VAL A 19 -12.35 -9.92 -8.93
N VAL A 20 -12.29 -10.93 -8.06
CA VAL A 20 -12.55 -10.81 -6.62
C VAL A 20 -11.51 -9.93 -5.93
N THR A 21 -10.22 -10.17 -6.16
CA THR A 21 -9.12 -9.44 -5.52
C THR A 21 -8.86 -8.07 -6.17
N ARG A 22 -9.17 -7.94 -7.47
CA ARG A 22 -8.99 -6.69 -8.21
C ARG A 22 -10.11 -5.67 -7.95
N TRP A 23 -11.36 -6.13 -7.88
CA TRP A 23 -12.55 -5.26 -7.79
C TRP A 23 -13.38 -5.44 -6.51
N GLY A 24 -13.04 -6.40 -5.65
CA GLY A 24 -13.77 -6.62 -4.40
C GLY A 24 -15.13 -7.27 -4.57
N VAL A 25 -15.42 -7.91 -5.71
CA VAL A 25 -16.71 -8.58 -5.94
C VAL A 25 -16.87 -9.82 -5.07
N THR A 26 -18.10 -10.09 -4.64
CA THR A 26 -18.44 -11.27 -3.83
C THR A 26 -18.21 -12.57 -4.61
N ARG A 27 -17.69 -13.59 -3.93
CA ARG A 27 -17.55 -14.94 -4.48
C ARG A 27 -18.93 -15.58 -4.68
N LEU A 28 -19.08 -16.39 -5.71
CA LEU A 28 -20.30 -17.18 -5.91
C LEU A 28 -20.40 -18.30 -4.86
N PRO A 29 -21.62 -18.81 -4.60
CA PRO A 29 -21.84 -19.93 -3.67
C PRO A 29 -20.99 -21.16 -3.99
N ARG A 30 -20.75 -21.99 -2.97
CA ARG A 30 -19.88 -23.18 -3.09
C ARG A 30 -20.30 -24.14 -4.20
N LYS A 31 -21.61 -24.33 -4.40
CA LYS A 31 -22.18 -25.25 -5.40
C LYS A 31 -22.39 -24.58 -6.77
N THR A 32 -21.45 -23.74 -7.21
CA THR A 32 -21.50 -23.16 -8.55
C THR A 32 -20.66 -23.97 -9.53
N HIS A 33 -21.26 -24.37 -10.64
CA HIS A 33 -20.55 -25.07 -11.72
C HIS A 33 -19.52 -24.14 -12.40
N ARG A 34 -18.35 -24.69 -12.71
CA ARG A 34 -17.21 -24.00 -13.34
C ARG A 34 -16.72 -22.78 -12.55
N GLY A 35 -16.49 -22.98 -11.24
CA GLY A 35 -15.73 -22.05 -10.40
C GLY A 35 -16.56 -20.94 -9.76
N LEU A 36 -16.02 -20.41 -8.66
CA LEU A 36 -16.70 -19.51 -7.74
C LEU A 36 -16.12 -18.09 -7.68
N ARG A 37 -14.92 -17.86 -8.24
CA ARG A 37 -14.23 -16.55 -8.24
C ARG A 37 -14.46 -15.80 -9.56
N LYS A 38 -15.72 -15.59 -9.93
CA LYS A 38 -16.14 -14.96 -11.18
C LYS A 38 -17.36 -14.06 -10.95
N VAL A 39 -17.55 -13.09 -11.84
CA VAL A 39 -18.84 -12.40 -12.00
C VAL A 39 -19.73 -13.27 -12.87
N ALA A 40 -21.02 -13.40 -12.52
CA ALA A 40 -21.95 -14.27 -13.24
C ALA A 40 -22.39 -13.67 -14.58
N CYS A 41 -23.15 -12.58 -14.56
CA CYS A 41 -23.61 -11.87 -15.76
C CYS A 41 -22.71 -10.66 -16.05
N ILE A 42 -22.29 -10.48 -17.29
CA ILE A 42 -21.38 -9.39 -17.72
C ILE A 42 -22.08 -8.28 -18.53
N GLY A 43 -23.40 -8.40 -18.74
CA GLY A 43 -24.20 -7.43 -19.50
C GLY A 43 -25.55 -8.00 -19.92
N ALA A 44 -26.46 -7.09 -20.30
CA ALA A 44 -27.71 -7.46 -20.97
C ALA A 44 -27.44 -7.87 -22.43
N TRP A 45 -28.46 -8.40 -23.10
CA TRP A 45 -28.38 -8.74 -24.53
C TRP A 45 -28.15 -7.49 -25.40
N HIS A 46 -28.93 -6.43 -25.13
CA HIS A 46 -28.79 -5.13 -25.76
C HIS A 46 -28.36 -4.12 -24.69
N PRO A 47 -27.22 -3.41 -24.83
CA PRO A 47 -26.34 -3.34 -26.00
C PRO A 47 -25.45 -4.59 -26.16
N ALA A 48 -25.18 -4.98 -27.42
CA ALA A 48 -24.34 -6.13 -27.77
C ALA A 48 -22.83 -5.87 -27.58
N ARG A 49 -22.45 -5.37 -26.39
CA ARG A 49 -21.07 -5.10 -25.99
C ARG A 49 -20.93 -5.21 -24.48
N VAL A 50 -19.74 -5.59 -24.02
CA VAL A 50 -19.42 -5.57 -22.58
C VAL A 50 -19.10 -4.14 -22.15
N SER A 51 -19.74 -3.65 -21.10
CA SER A 51 -19.42 -2.33 -20.55
C SER A 51 -18.03 -2.31 -19.89
N PHE A 52 -17.31 -1.20 -20.05
CA PHE A 52 -16.02 -0.98 -19.37
C PHE A 52 -16.15 -0.92 -17.84
N THR A 53 -17.35 -0.61 -17.33
CA THR A 53 -17.64 -0.57 -15.89
C THR A 53 -17.76 -1.96 -15.27
N VAL A 54 -17.90 -3.02 -16.08
CA VAL A 54 -18.06 -4.39 -15.58
C VAL A 54 -16.72 -4.91 -15.07
N ALA A 55 -16.73 -5.39 -13.83
CA ALA A 55 -15.54 -5.92 -13.18
C ALA A 55 -14.97 -7.14 -13.94
N ARG A 56 -13.67 -7.06 -14.30
CA ARG A 56 -12.94 -8.12 -15.01
C ARG A 56 -11.55 -8.34 -14.40
N ALA A 57 -11.06 -9.57 -14.47
CA ALA A 57 -9.68 -9.91 -14.09
C ALA A 57 -8.67 -9.10 -14.92
N GLY A 58 -7.45 -8.94 -14.40
CA GLY A 58 -6.40 -8.15 -15.04
C GLY A 58 -5.34 -7.70 -14.06
N GLN A 59 -4.48 -6.78 -14.51
CA GLN A 59 -3.41 -6.21 -13.68
C GLN A 59 -3.98 -5.57 -12.40
N ASN A 60 -3.34 -5.87 -11.26
CA ASN A 60 -3.58 -5.25 -9.97
C ASN A 60 -2.26 -4.90 -9.29
N GLY A 61 -2.23 -3.72 -8.64
CA GLY A 61 -0.99 -3.14 -8.14
C GLY A 61 -0.08 -2.61 -9.27
N TYR A 62 1.04 -2.00 -8.89
CA TYR A 62 1.88 -1.23 -9.81
C TYR A 62 1.14 -0.07 -10.49
N HIS A 63 0.14 0.48 -9.80
CA HIS A 63 -0.59 1.66 -10.23
C HIS A 63 -0.05 2.91 -9.54
N HIS A 64 0.03 4.02 -10.29
CA HIS A 64 0.31 5.35 -9.76
C HIS A 64 -0.84 5.83 -8.85
N ARG A 65 -0.53 6.30 -7.64
CA ARG A 65 -1.50 6.81 -6.67
C ARG A 65 -0.95 8.02 -5.95
N THR A 66 -1.88 8.83 -5.43
CA THR A 66 -1.61 9.94 -4.52
C THR A 66 -2.36 9.66 -3.22
N GLU A 67 -1.63 9.52 -2.13
CA GLU A 67 -2.18 9.42 -0.77
C GLU A 67 -2.01 10.77 -0.09
N MET A 68 -3.11 11.50 0.03
CA MET A 68 -3.11 12.87 0.54
C MET A 68 -3.08 12.91 2.07
N ASN A 69 -2.72 14.09 2.62
CA ASN A 69 -2.90 14.42 4.04
C ASN A 69 -2.15 13.50 5.01
N LYS A 70 -0.91 13.14 4.68
CA LYS A 70 -0.01 12.40 5.56
C LYS A 70 0.73 13.39 6.47
N LYS A 71 0.50 13.29 7.78
CA LYS A 71 1.21 14.12 8.76
C LYS A 71 2.66 13.65 8.93
N ILE A 72 3.62 14.58 8.92
CA ILE A 72 5.01 14.30 9.31
C ILE A 72 5.13 14.35 10.82
N TYR A 73 5.49 13.22 11.44
CA TYR A 73 5.72 13.12 12.88
C TYR A 73 7.14 13.45 13.30
N LYS A 74 8.13 13.02 12.49
CA LYS A 74 9.54 13.23 12.80
C LYS A 74 10.35 13.31 11.51
N ILE A 75 11.34 14.19 11.52
CA ILE A 75 12.41 14.22 10.51
C ILE A 75 13.67 13.90 11.31
N GLY A 76 14.27 12.75 11.05
CA GLY A 76 15.52 12.34 11.68
C GLY A 76 16.66 12.61 10.72
N LYS A 77 17.70 13.29 11.20
CA LYS A 77 18.87 13.64 10.41
C LYS A 77 20.07 12.89 10.94
N SER A 78 20.78 12.22 10.04
CA SER A 78 22.03 11.50 10.31
C SER A 78 22.99 12.35 11.14
N ASP A 79 23.72 11.70 12.05
CA ASP A 79 24.67 12.31 12.99
C ASP A 79 24.07 13.33 13.98
N GLN A 80 22.75 13.48 14.03
CA GLN A 80 22.05 14.29 15.03
C GLN A 80 21.28 13.41 16.01
N GLU A 81 21.05 13.93 17.22
CA GLU A 81 20.19 13.28 18.22
C GLU A 81 18.77 13.02 17.67
N SER A 82 18.33 13.83 16.71
CA SER A 82 17.06 13.66 16.00
C SER A 82 16.96 12.33 15.23
N HIS A 83 18.08 11.69 14.87
CA HIS A 83 18.09 10.38 14.21
C HIS A 83 17.67 9.24 15.15
N LYS A 84 18.04 9.34 16.43
CA LYS A 84 17.70 8.31 17.42
C LYS A 84 16.19 8.30 17.65
N ALA A 85 15.62 7.16 18.01
CA ALA A 85 14.21 7.01 18.36
C ALA A 85 13.89 7.45 19.80
N MET A 86 14.59 8.46 20.33
CA MET A 86 14.34 9.03 21.66
C MET A 86 13.21 10.06 21.65
N THR A 87 12.62 10.30 22.82
CA THR A 87 11.60 11.34 23.05
C THR A 87 11.86 12.05 24.38
N GLU A 88 11.20 13.18 24.63
CA GLU A 88 11.37 13.94 25.89
C GLU A 88 11.04 13.12 27.15
N PHE A 89 10.07 12.20 27.03
CA PHE A 89 9.63 11.31 28.11
C PHE A 89 10.39 9.98 28.17
N ASP A 90 11.09 9.61 27.10
CA ASP A 90 11.90 8.38 27.02
C ASP A 90 13.27 8.71 26.41
N ARG A 91 14.23 8.91 27.30
CA ARG A 91 15.62 9.30 27.00
C ARG A 91 16.55 8.10 26.78
N THR A 92 15.99 6.89 26.68
CA THR A 92 16.80 5.70 26.41
C THR A 92 17.36 5.78 25.01
N GLU A 93 18.69 5.69 24.87
CA GLU A 93 19.32 5.69 23.56
C GLU A 93 18.93 4.45 22.75
N LYS A 94 18.14 4.67 21.70
CA LYS A 94 17.68 3.64 20.78
C LYS A 94 17.67 4.17 19.36
N ASP A 95 18.07 3.34 18.41
CA ASP A 95 18.03 3.67 16.99
C ASP A 95 16.60 3.52 16.43
N ILE A 96 16.32 4.19 15.31
CA ILE A 96 15.05 4.02 14.59
C ILE A 96 14.93 2.64 13.93
N THR A 97 16.08 2.02 13.61
CA THR A 97 16.13 0.68 13.04
C THR A 97 15.78 -0.37 14.12
N PRO A 98 14.81 -1.26 13.88
CA PRO A 98 14.51 -2.34 14.81
C PRO A 98 15.67 -3.35 14.90
N MET A 99 15.72 -4.13 15.98
CA MET A 99 16.70 -5.22 16.12
C MET A 99 16.59 -6.18 14.93
N GLY A 100 17.72 -6.43 14.25
CA GLY A 100 17.77 -7.24 13.03
C GLY A 100 17.49 -6.50 11.73
N GLY A 101 17.20 -5.20 11.78
CA GLY A 101 16.94 -4.37 10.59
C GLY A 101 15.53 -4.48 10.03
N PHE A 102 15.20 -3.63 9.06
CA PHE A 102 13.95 -3.72 8.33
C PHE A 102 14.01 -4.88 7.32
N PRO A 103 13.02 -5.80 7.30
CA PRO A 103 13.01 -6.92 6.35
C PRO A 103 13.03 -6.43 4.91
N HIS A 104 13.94 -7.00 4.11
CA HIS A 104 14.18 -6.61 2.71
C HIS A 104 14.42 -5.11 2.54
N TYR A 105 15.20 -4.51 3.44
CA TYR A 105 15.72 -3.15 3.33
C TYR A 105 17.05 -3.00 4.09
N GLY A 106 17.09 -3.44 5.35
CA GLY A 106 18.27 -3.37 6.21
C GLY A 106 18.21 -2.23 7.23
N VAL A 107 19.35 -1.59 7.47
CA VAL A 107 19.53 -0.57 8.51
C VAL A 107 19.40 0.83 7.91
N VAL A 108 18.68 1.72 8.59
CA VAL A 108 18.52 3.13 8.17
C VAL A 108 19.71 3.92 8.73
N LYS A 109 20.67 4.29 7.87
CA LYS A 109 21.86 5.07 8.27
C LYS A 109 21.72 6.56 7.98
N ASP A 110 21.06 6.89 6.88
CA ASP A 110 20.86 8.26 6.42
C ASP A 110 19.62 8.89 7.05
N ASP A 111 19.33 10.12 6.64
CA ASP A 111 18.15 10.88 7.02
C ASP A 111 16.85 10.11 6.72
N TYR A 112 15.85 10.29 7.57
CA TYR A 112 14.54 9.66 7.40
C TYR A 112 13.39 10.61 7.73
N ILE A 113 12.23 10.31 7.15
CA ILE A 113 10.97 10.98 7.44
C ILE A 113 9.99 9.94 7.98
N MET A 114 9.42 10.22 9.14
CA MET A 114 8.36 9.43 9.73
C MET A 114 7.00 10.06 9.40
N ILE A 115 6.22 9.36 8.58
CA ILE A 115 4.88 9.78 8.18
C ILE A 115 3.79 8.98 8.91
N ARG A 116 2.62 9.58 9.07
CA ARG A 116 1.45 8.92 9.65
C ARG A 116 0.90 7.82 8.72
N GLY A 117 0.79 6.59 9.25
CA GLY A 117 0.04 5.51 8.62
C GLY A 117 0.81 4.78 7.52
N CYS A 118 0.10 4.20 6.56
CA CYS A 118 0.71 3.46 5.46
C CYS A 118 1.38 4.38 4.43
N CYS A 119 2.29 3.79 3.65
CA CYS A 119 2.89 4.36 2.46
C CYS A 119 2.72 3.37 1.30
N MET A 120 2.34 3.84 0.12
CA MET A 120 2.24 2.99 -1.06
C MET A 120 3.63 2.53 -1.55
N GLY A 121 3.66 1.33 -2.13
CA GLY A 121 4.87 0.77 -2.75
C GLY A 121 5.46 -0.39 -1.97
N THR A 122 6.60 -0.89 -2.45
CA THR A 122 7.38 -1.94 -1.78
C THR A 122 8.57 -1.34 -1.07
N LYS A 123 9.02 -2.02 -0.01
CA LYS A 123 10.40 -1.91 0.45
C LYS A 123 11.33 -2.42 -0.66
N LYS A 124 12.52 -1.84 -0.78
CA LYS A 124 13.54 -2.25 -1.75
C LYS A 124 14.61 -3.09 -1.07
#